data_AF-E2S8A0-F1
#
_entry.id   AF-E2S8A0-F1
#
_cell.length_a   1.000
_cell.length_b   1.000
_cell.length_c   1.000
_cell.angle_alpha   90.00
_cell.angle_beta   90.00
_cell.angle_gamma   90.00
#
_symmetry.space_group_name_H-M   'P 1'
#
loop_
_entity.id
_entity.type
_entity.pdbx_description
1 polymer ?
#
loop_
_entity_poly.entity_id
_entity_poly.type
_entity_poly.pdbx_seq_one_letter_code
_entity_poly.pdbx_strand_id
1 'polypeptide(L)'
;MDPSATISLTAGLAMLAVLLQHLRCAVLDGHLGRNGAVGLRTRATRSSDRAWTAGHLAAAPRLRAAWISAAVGAAATVAAAGVQAAVGDRSPWALLPSGVAYAVVLGLVAAAGVTADRAARRIRDEE
;
A
#
# COMPACT_ATOMS: atom_id res chain seq x y z
N MET A 1 -1.29 -28.67 -1.30
CA MET A 1 -1.51 -27.22 -1.16
C MET A 1 -2.81 -26.87 -1.84
N ASP A 2 -3.56 -25.93 -1.26
CA ASP A 2 -4.76 -25.40 -1.87
C ASP A 2 -4.34 -24.29 -2.86
N PRO A 3 -4.32 -24.56 -4.18
CA PRO A 3 -3.87 -23.57 -5.17
C PRO A 3 -4.74 -22.30 -5.13
N SER A 4 -5.98 -22.42 -4.67
CA SER A 4 -6.88 -21.30 -4.42
C SER A 4 -6.30 -20.26 -3.45
N ALA A 5 -5.66 -20.68 -2.35
CA ALA A 5 -5.11 -19.76 -1.35
C ALA A 5 -3.96 -18.93 -1.93
N THR A 6 -3.03 -19.58 -2.63
CA THR A 6 -1.90 -18.92 -3.30
C THR A 6 -2.38 -17.94 -4.37
N ILE A 7 -3.37 -18.34 -5.18
CA ILE A 7 -3.96 -17.48 -6.21
C ILE A 7 -4.63 -16.26 -5.56
N SER A 8 -5.48 -16.45 -4.55
CA SER A 8 -6.21 -15.36 -3.89
C SER A 8 -5.26 -14.36 -3.22
N LEU A 9 -4.24 -14.84 -2.50
CA LEU A 9 -3.30 -13.98 -1.80
C LEU A 9 -2.43 -13.18 -2.78
N THR A 10 -1.96 -13.82 -3.85
CA THR A 10 -1.16 -13.18 -4.90
C THR A 10 -2.00 -12.14 -5.66
N ALA A 11 -3.23 -12.49 -6.04
CA ALA A 11 -4.15 -11.57 -6.71
C ALA A 11 -4.46 -10.35 -5.83
N GLY A 12 -4.69 -10.56 -4.53
CA GLY A 12 -4.90 -9.46 -3.58
C GLY A 12 -3.69 -8.54 -3.46
N LEU A 13 -2.46 -9.08 -3.38
CA LEU A 13 -1.23 -8.27 -3.35
C LEU A 13 -1.01 -7.51 -4.66
N ALA A 14 -1.29 -8.14 -5.81
CA ALA A 14 -1.19 -7.48 -7.11
C ALA A 14 -2.21 -6.34 -7.23
N MET A 15 -3.46 -6.56 -6.82
CA MET A 15 -4.50 -5.51 -6.79
C MET A 15 -4.10 -4.36 -5.86
N LEU A 16 -3.55 -4.67 -4.69
CA LEU A 16 -3.08 -3.68 -3.73
C LEU A 16 -1.90 -2.87 -4.28
N ALA A 17 -0.96 -3.52 -4.96
CA ALA A 17 0.15 -2.84 -5.63
C ALA A 17 -0.35 -1.83 -6.68
N VAL A 18 -1.30 -2.25 -7.53
CA VAL A 18 -1.92 -1.38 -8.54
C VAL A 18 -2.64 -0.20 -7.88
N LEU A 19 -3.45 -0.45 -6.85
CA LEU A 19 -4.18 0.60 -6.13
C LEU A 19 -3.23 1.62 -5.49
N LEU A 20 -2.18 1.15 -4.80
CA LEU A 20 -1.20 2.01 -4.13
C LEU A 20 -0.38 2.83 -5.13
N GLN A 21 -0.01 2.24 -6.26
CA GLN A 21 0.67 2.96 -7.35
C GLN A 21 -0.26 4.00 -7.97
N HIS A 22 -1.53 3.66 -8.23
CA HIS A 22 -2.51 4.60 -8.77
C HIS A 22 -2.73 5.78 -7.82
N LEU A 23 -2.89 5.51 -6.52
CA LEU A 23 -3.00 6.55 -5.50
C LEU A 23 -1.76 7.45 -5.48
N ARG A 24 -0.55 6.86 -5.54
CA ARG A 24 0.70 7.62 -5.61
C ARG A 24 0.74 8.53 -6.84
N CYS A 25 0.41 8.02 -8.03
CA CYS A 25 0.40 8.83 -9.25
C CYS A 25 -0.60 9.98 -9.12
N ALA A 26 -1.82 9.70 -8.67
CA ALA A 26 -2.85 10.71 -8.50
C ALA A 26 -2.45 11.81 -7.49
N VAL A 27 -1.65 11.48 -6.47
CA VAL A 27 -1.04 12.45 -5.55
C VAL A 27 0.01 13.32 -6.24
N LEU A 28 0.89 12.70 -7.04
CA LEU A 28 1.99 13.41 -7.71
C LEU A 28 1.51 14.28 -8.87
N ASP A 29 0.47 13.85 -9.56
CA ASP A 29 -0.12 14.59 -10.69
C ASP A 29 -1.02 15.76 -10.22
N GLY A 30 -1.22 15.93 -8.91
CA GLY A 30 -2.06 16.99 -8.34
C GLY A 30 -3.57 16.79 -8.58
N HIS A 31 -3.98 15.65 -9.14
CA HIS A 31 -5.37 15.34 -9.46
C HIS A 31 -6.21 14.89 -8.26
N LEU A 32 -5.62 14.80 -7.07
CA LEU A 32 -6.35 14.51 -5.84
C LEU A 32 -7.15 15.74 -5.40
N GLY A 33 -8.34 15.95 -5.96
CA GLY A 33 -9.29 16.91 -5.41
C GLY A 33 -9.62 16.56 -3.95
N ARG A 34 -9.82 17.57 -3.08
CA ARG A 34 -10.11 17.41 -1.63
C ARG A 34 -11.33 16.51 -1.33
N ASN A 35 -12.15 16.21 -2.33
CA ASN A 35 -13.34 15.34 -2.27
C ASN A 35 -13.27 14.05 -3.13
N GLY A 36 -12.08 13.64 -3.60
CA GLY A 36 -11.93 12.38 -4.33
C GLY A 36 -12.43 11.17 -3.52
N ALA A 37 -12.96 10.14 -4.19
CA ALA A 37 -13.40 8.91 -3.53
C ALA A 37 -12.28 8.18 -2.78
N VAL A 38 -11.02 8.48 -3.09
CA VAL A 38 -9.81 7.80 -2.60
C VAL A 38 -8.83 8.84 -2.01
N GLY A 39 -8.28 8.58 -0.82
CA GLY A 39 -7.28 9.42 -0.17
C GLY A 39 -7.13 9.17 1.34
N LEU A 40 -6.05 9.68 1.94
CA LEU A 40 -5.79 9.61 3.38
C LEU A 40 -6.64 10.65 4.12
N ARG A 41 -7.89 10.28 4.43
CA ARG A 41 -8.88 11.15 5.06
C ARG A 41 -8.74 11.17 6.57
N THR A 42 -8.02 12.17 7.08
CA THR A 42 -7.97 12.47 8.51
C THR A 42 -8.72 13.77 8.79
N ARG A 43 -8.91 14.12 10.07
CA ARG A 43 -9.49 15.42 10.42
C ARG A 43 -8.58 16.57 9.97
N ALA A 44 -7.26 16.38 10.04
CA ALA A 44 -6.29 17.38 9.63
C ALA A 44 -6.20 17.51 8.11
N THR A 45 -6.11 16.41 7.35
CA THR A 45 -5.96 16.50 5.88
C THR A 45 -7.18 17.10 5.19
N ARG A 46 -8.36 17.13 5.84
CA ARG A 46 -9.58 17.74 5.30
C ARG A 46 -9.77 19.22 5.64
N SER A 47 -8.92 19.82 6.49
CA SER A 47 -9.14 21.19 6.99
C SER A 47 -9.06 22.24 5.88
N SER A 48 -8.07 22.13 4.99
CA SER A 48 -7.86 23.03 3.86
C SER A 48 -7.29 22.28 2.66
N ASP A 49 -7.38 22.86 1.45
CA ASP A 49 -6.77 22.26 0.26
C ASP A 49 -5.23 22.19 0.39
N ARG A 50 -4.64 23.18 1.09
CA ARG A 50 -3.21 23.19 1.41
C ARG A 50 -2.82 22.03 2.34
N ALA A 51 -3.62 21.79 3.38
CA ALA A 51 -3.42 20.66 4.29
C ALA A 51 -3.62 19.29 3.61
N TRP A 52 -4.58 19.21 2.68
CA TRP A 52 -4.81 18.02 1.86
C TRP A 52 -3.59 17.69 1.01
N THR A 53 -3.10 18.64 0.22
CA THR A 53 -1.94 18.45 -0.66
C THR A 53 -0.66 18.15 0.13
N ALA A 54 -0.38 18.92 1.18
CA ALA A 54 0.80 18.70 2.02
C ALA A 54 0.80 17.32 2.69
N GLY A 55 -0.35 16.88 3.22
CA GLY A 55 -0.50 15.55 3.81
C GLY A 55 -0.25 14.43 2.81
N HIS A 56 -0.81 14.53 1.61
CA HIS A 56 -0.65 13.51 0.58
C HIS A 56 0.77 13.45 0.01
N LEU A 57 1.40 14.60 -0.24
CA LEU A 57 2.80 14.66 -0.67
C LEU A 57 3.74 14.04 0.37
N ALA A 58 3.52 14.31 1.66
CA ALA A 58 4.31 13.71 2.74
C ALA A 58 4.12 12.18 2.86
N ALA A 59 2.97 11.66 2.45
CA ALA A 59 2.68 10.23 2.41
C ALA A 59 3.24 9.51 1.17
N ALA A 60 3.51 10.22 0.07
CA ALA A 60 3.92 9.63 -1.21
C ALA A 60 5.13 8.68 -1.14
N PRO A 61 6.20 8.94 -0.36
CA PRO A 61 7.31 8.00 -0.21
C PRO A 61 6.90 6.67 0.45
N ARG A 62 5.96 6.71 1.40
CA ARG A 62 5.47 5.51 2.08
C ARG A 62 4.52 4.72 1.20
N LEU A 63 3.68 5.39 0.43
CA LEU A 63 2.88 4.76 -0.63
C LEU A 63 3.77 4.12 -1.70
N ARG A 64 4.92 4.74 -2.02
CA ARG A 64 5.94 4.14 -2.89
C ARG A 64 6.49 2.84 -2.31
N ALA A 65 6.92 2.85 -1.07
CA ALA A 65 7.41 1.65 -0.41
C ALA A 65 6.32 0.56 -0.36
N ALA A 66 5.08 0.93 -0.05
CA ALA A 66 3.97 0.00 0.07
C ALA A 66 3.66 -0.71 -1.26
N TRP A 67 3.61 0.00 -2.40
CA TRP A 67 3.36 -0.66 -3.67
C TRP A 67 4.53 -1.58 -4.07
N ILE A 68 5.78 -1.18 -3.83
CA ILE A 68 6.96 -2.01 -4.12
C ILE A 68 6.91 -3.28 -3.27
N SER A 69 6.64 -3.16 -1.97
CA SER A 69 6.50 -4.31 -1.07
C SER A 69 5.39 -5.26 -1.50
N ALA A 70 4.24 -4.73 -1.95
CA ALA A 70 3.15 -5.55 -2.46
C ALA A 70 3.55 -6.31 -3.74
N ALA A 71 4.20 -5.62 -4.69
CA ALA A 71 4.66 -6.23 -5.94
C ALA A 71 5.74 -7.31 -5.72
N VAL A 72 6.74 -7.02 -4.88
CA VAL A 72 7.79 -7.97 -4.50
C VAL A 72 7.19 -9.16 -3.75
N GLY A 73 6.25 -8.94 -2.84
CA GLY A 73 5.54 -9.98 -2.13
C GLY A 73 4.76 -10.93 -3.04
N ALA A 74 4.04 -10.37 -4.03
CA ALA A 74 3.34 -11.15 -5.03
C ALA A 74 4.32 -12.01 -5.86
N ALA A 75 5.39 -11.41 -6.37
CA ALA A 75 6.41 -12.14 -7.15
C ALA A 75 7.09 -13.25 -6.33
N ALA A 76 7.46 -12.96 -5.08
CA ALA A 76 8.06 -13.94 -4.18
C ALA A 76 7.11 -15.11 -3.86
N THR A 77 5.82 -14.84 -3.71
CA THR A 77 4.80 -15.87 -3.47
C THR A 77 4.67 -16.81 -4.67
N VAL A 78 4.62 -16.25 -5.89
CA VAL A 78 4.58 -17.06 -7.12
C VAL A 78 5.86 -17.89 -7.28
N ALA A 79 7.03 -17.30 -7.04
CA ALA A 79 8.30 -18.01 -7.10
C ALA A 79 8.38 -19.15 -6.09
N ALA A 80 7.97 -18.91 -4.84
CA ALA A 80 7.93 -19.93 -3.78
C ALA A 80 6.98 -21.08 -4.14
N ALA A 81 5.79 -20.76 -4.66
CA ALA A 81 4.83 -21.76 -5.12
C ALA A 81 5.36 -22.59 -6.31
N GLY A 82 6.09 -21.96 -7.23
CA GLY A 82 6.74 -22.64 -8.35
C GLY A 82 7.83 -23.62 -7.90
N VAL A 83 8.69 -23.20 -6.96
CA VAL A 83 9.70 -24.08 -6.35
C VAL A 83 9.01 -25.25 -5.67
N GLN A 84 8.02 -24.98 -4.82
CA GLN A 84 7.29 -26.00 -4.11
C GLN A 84 6.66 -27.05 -5.05
N ALA A 85 6.05 -26.61 -6.15
CA ALA A 85 5.50 -27.50 -7.16
C ALA A 85 6.57 -28.37 -7.82
N ALA A 86 7.76 -27.81 -8.09
CA ALA A 86 8.88 -28.54 -8.70
C ALA A 86 9.47 -29.63 -7.79
N VAL A 87 9.55 -29.41 -6.48
CA VAL A 87 10.02 -30.43 -5.51
C VAL A 87 8.93 -31.35 -4.98
N GLY A 88 7.66 -31.14 -5.36
CA GLY A 88 6.53 -31.96 -4.90
C GLY A 88 6.21 -31.80 -3.41
N ASP A 89 6.70 -30.73 -2.78
CA ASP A 89 6.46 -30.45 -1.36
C ASP A 89 5.02 -29.96 -1.14
N ARG A 90 4.38 -30.41 -0.06
CA ARG A 90 3.00 -30.05 0.31
C ARG A 90 2.92 -29.11 1.51
N SER A 91 4.05 -28.78 2.13
CA SER A 91 4.15 -27.84 3.25
C SER A 91 3.66 -26.43 2.87
N PRO A 92 3.04 -25.66 3.77
CA PRO A 92 2.45 -24.36 3.44
C PRO A 92 3.46 -23.19 3.37
N TRP A 93 4.77 -23.46 3.35
CA TRP A 93 5.79 -22.40 3.45
C TRP A 93 5.75 -21.37 2.32
N ALA A 94 5.25 -21.73 1.13
CA ALA A 94 5.08 -20.78 0.02
C ALA A 94 4.07 -19.65 0.32
N LEU A 95 3.29 -19.74 1.40
CA LEU A 95 2.41 -18.66 1.86
C LEU A 95 3.14 -17.60 2.69
N LEU A 96 4.30 -17.92 3.26
CA LEU A 96 5.05 -17.00 4.14
C LEU A 96 5.38 -15.65 3.46
N PRO A 97 5.84 -15.60 2.19
CA PRO A 97 6.12 -14.32 1.54
C PRO A 97 4.89 -13.42 1.47
N SER A 98 3.72 -13.99 1.17
CA SER A 98 2.47 -13.22 1.11
C SER A 98 2.06 -12.67 2.48
N GLY A 99 2.16 -13.48 3.55
CA GLY A 99 1.84 -13.04 4.90
C GLY A 99 2.74 -11.89 5.38
N VAL A 100 4.04 -12.00 5.14
CA VAL A 100 5.01 -10.93 5.45
C VAL A 100 4.72 -9.68 4.63
N ALA A 101 4.45 -9.84 3.33
CA ALA A 101 4.15 -8.71 2.45
C ALA A 101 2.89 -7.96 2.90
N TYR A 102 1.81 -8.65 3.25
CA TYR A 102 0.60 -8.01 3.79
C TYR A 102 0.89 -7.22 5.08
N ALA A 103 1.62 -7.80 6.03
CA ALA A 103 1.97 -7.12 7.27
C ALA A 103 2.79 -5.84 7.01
N VAL A 104 3.80 -5.92 6.13
CA VAL A 104 4.62 -4.78 5.74
C VAL A 104 3.79 -3.70 5.05
N VAL A 105 2.95 -4.07 4.09
CA VAL A 105 2.10 -3.12 3.35
C VAL A 105 1.12 -2.42 4.28
N LEU A 106 0.45 -3.16 5.17
CA LEU A 106 -0.46 -2.58 6.17
C LEU A 106 0.28 -1.59 7.07
N GLY A 107 1.47 -1.94 7.56
CA GLY A 107 2.30 -1.05 8.37
C GLY A 107 2.70 0.23 7.63
N LEU A 108 3.08 0.13 6.35
CA LEU A 108 3.45 1.28 5.53
C LEU A 108 2.26 2.19 5.23
N VAL A 109 1.07 1.64 4.97
CA VAL A 109 -0.16 2.41 4.75
C VAL A 109 -0.59 3.11 6.04
N ALA A 110 -0.54 2.45 7.19
CA ALA A 110 -0.81 3.06 8.49
C ALA A 110 0.17 4.22 8.77
N ALA A 111 1.47 3.99 8.54
CA ALA A 111 2.49 5.03 8.69
C ALA A 111 2.30 6.19 7.71
N ALA A 112 1.82 5.92 6.49
CA ALA A 112 1.46 6.94 5.51
C ALA A 112 0.33 7.83 6.03
N GLY A 113 -0.73 7.23 6.61
CA GLY A 113 -1.83 7.96 7.25
C GLY A 113 -1.36 8.85 8.41
N VAL A 114 -0.52 8.32 9.29
CA VAL A 114 0.06 9.10 10.40
C VAL A 114 0.92 10.26 9.90
N THR A 115 1.70 10.03 8.84
CA THR A 115 2.55 11.09 8.26
C THR A 115 1.71 12.17 7.59
N ALA A 116 0.67 11.79 6.85
CA ALA A 116 -0.26 12.73 6.24
C ALA A 116 -0.96 13.59 7.29
N ASP A 117 -1.43 12.98 8.39
CA ASP A 117 -2.07 13.70 9.48
C ASP A 117 -1.11 14.72 10.11
N ARG A 118 0.11 14.30 10.44
CA ARG A 118 1.12 15.18 11.04
C ARG A 118 1.49 16.35 10.14
N ALA A 119 1.67 16.12 8.84
CA ALA A 119 1.97 17.17 7.88
C ALA A 119 0.81 18.16 7.74
N ALA A 120 -0.43 17.66 7.69
CA ALA A 120 -1.62 18.50 7.62
C ALA A 120 -1.85 19.34 8.89
N ARG A 121 -1.53 18.80 10.08
CA ARG A 121 -1.63 19.57 11.33
C ARG A 121 -0.69 20.77 11.35
N ARG A 122 0.54 20.62 10.85
CA ARG A 122 1.50 21.72 10.79
C ARG A 122 0.96 22.89 9.97
N ILE A 123 0.34 22.61 8.83
CA ILE A 123 -0.29 23.65 7.99
C ILE A 123 -1.44 24.33 8.74
N ARG A 124 -2.29 23.57 9.42
CA ARG A 124 -3.41 24.16 10.18
C ARG A 124 -2.94 25.04 11.34
N ASP A 125 -1.85 24.67 12.00
CA ASP A 125 -1.35 25.41 13.15
C ASP A 125 -0.55 26.67 12.72
N GLU A 126 -0.22 26.81 11.42
CA GLU A 126 0.36 28.00 10.79
C GLU A 126 -0.70 28.98 10.24
N GLU A 127 -1.96 28.56 10.13
CA GLU A 127 -3.14 29.35 9.69
C GLU A 127 -3.83 30.04 10.88
#